data_AF-A0A7V5HY55-F1
#
_entry.id   AF-A0A7V5HY55-F1
#
_cell.length_a   1.000
_cell.length_b   1.000
_cell.length_c   1.000
_cell.angle_alpha   90.00
_cell.angle_beta   90.00
_cell.angle_gamma   90.00
#
_symmetry.space_group_name_H-M   'P 1'
#
loop_
_entity.id
_entity.type
_entity.pdbx_description
1 polymer ?
#
loop_
_entity_poly.entity_id
_entity_poly.type
_entity_poly.pdbx_seq_one_letter_code
_entity_poly.pdbx_strand_id
1 'polypeptide(L)'
;MIVPGVNLIWAVWWSYVLFKDPNTHFETHEWWESQLEKIIAAGSLQKDSASDSPIEILKKRYARGEITREQFQQMKEDLEK
;
A
#
# COMPACT_ATOMS: atom_id res chain seq x y z
N MET A 1 -35.57 -36.75 -14.50
CA MET A 1 -36.74 -35.85 -14.63
C MET A 1 -36.28 -34.48 -14.14
N ILE A 2 -35.90 -33.58 -15.06
CA ILE A 2 -35.49 -32.22 -14.70
C ILE A 2 -36.77 -31.46 -14.39
N VAL A 3 -36.98 -31.11 -13.12
CA VAL A 3 -38.16 -30.37 -12.68
C VAL A 3 -38.08 -28.97 -13.31
N PRO A 4 -39.00 -28.59 -14.22
CA PRO A 4 -38.87 -27.37 -15.03
C PRO A 4 -38.74 -26.07 -14.21
N GLY A 5 -39.26 -26.06 -12.98
CA GLY A 5 -39.22 -24.89 -12.10
C GLY A 5 -37.86 -24.57 -11.47
N VAL A 6 -36.99 -25.58 -11.29
CA VAL A 6 -35.67 -25.38 -10.65
C VAL A 6 -34.73 -24.59 -11.55
N ASN A 7 -34.87 -24.74 -12.86
CA ASN A 7 -34.03 -24.08 -13.86
C ASN A 7 -34.26 -22.56 -13.91
N LEU A 8 -35.49 -22.10 -13.62
CA LEU A 8 -35.82 -20.67 -13.66
C LEU A 8 -35.20 -19.92 -12.46
N ILE A 9 -35.32 -20.49 -11.26
CA ILE A 9 -34.71 -19.90 -10.05
C ILE A 9 -33.18 -19.92 -10.16
N TRP A 10 -32.63 -21.01 -10.68
CA TRP A 10 -31.19 -21.13 -10.91
C TRP A 10 -30.71 -20.13 -11.98
N ALA A 11 -31.43 -19.96 -13.09
CA ALA A 11 -31.10 -18.98 -14.13
C ALA A 11 -31.21 -17.53 -13.64
N VAL A 12 -32.22 -17.20 -12.84
CA VAL A 12 -32.37 -15.84 -12.25
C VAL A 12 -31.25 -15.58 -11.24
N TRP A 13 -30.88 -16.57 -10.42
CA TRP A 13 -29.77 -16.43 -9.48
C TRP A 13 -28.42 -16.28 -10.19
N TRP A 14 -28.17 -17.07 -11.25
CA TRP A 14 -26.99 -16.92 -12.08
C TRP A 14 -26.96 -15.60 -12.85
N SER A 15 -28.12 -15.10 -13.31
CA SER A 15 -28.23 -13.78 -13.90
C SER A 15 -27.91 -12.68 -12.89
N TYR A 16 -28.35 -12.82 -11.62
CA TYR A 16 -27.98 -11.92 -10.54
C TYR A 16 -26.47 -11.98 -10.26
N VAL A 17 -25.86 -13.17 -10.25
CA VAL A 17 -24.41 -13.34 -10.06
C VAL A 17 -23.60 -12.73 -11.21
N LEU A 18 -24.05 -12.89 -12.46
CA LEU A 18 -23.36 -12.37 -13.64
C LEU A 18 -23.51 -10.85 -13.82
N PHE A 19 -24.63 -10.26 -13.37
CA PHE A 19 -24.88 -8.82 -13.45
C PHE A 19 -24.52 -8.04 -12.19
N LYS A 20 -24.19 -8.72 -11.08
CA LYS A 20 -23.64 -8.06 -9.90
C LYS A 20 -22.19 -7.69 -10.20
N ASP A 21 -22.03 -6.47 -10.69
CA ASP A 21 -20.78 -5.78 -10.97
C ASP A 21 -19.65 -6.20 -10.00
N PRO A 22 -18.58 -6.89 -10.46
CA PRO A 22 -17.44 -7.24 -9.62
C PRO A 22 -16.60 -6.01 -9.24
N ASN A 23 -16.97 -4.82 -9.70
CA ASN A 23 -16.20 -3.60 -9.51
C ASN A 23 -16.55 -2.81 -8.22
N THR A 24 -17.14 -3.47 -7.22
CA THR A 24 -17.19 -2.91 -5.84
C THR A 24 -15.85 -3.05 -5.10
N HIS A 25 -14.75 -3.31 -5.81
CA HIS A 25 -13.41 -3.43 -5.24
C HIS A 25 -12.70 -2.07 -5.06
N PHE A 26 -13.30 -0.96 -5.48
CA PHE A 26 -12.61 0.34 -5.54
C PHE A 26 -13.07 1.41 -4.52
N GLU A 27 -13.98 1.13 -3.58
CA GLU A 27 -14.20 2.05 -2.43
C GLU A 27 -13.17 1.88 -1.31
N THR A 28 -12.33 0.83 -1.39
CA THR A 28 -11.25 0.60 -0.42
C THR A 28 -9.97 1.40 -0.71
N HIS A 29 -9.92 2.12 -1.84
CA HIS A 29 -8.76 2.90 -2.24
C HIS A 29 -8.76 4.34 -1.67
N GLU A 30 -9.91 4.90 -1.30
CA GLU A 30 -9.95 6.24 -0.70
C GLU A 30 -9.32 6.27 0.71
N TRP A 31 -9.47 5.18 1.48
CA TRP A 31 -8.96 5.13 2.83
C TRP A 31 -7.43 5.07 2.87
N TRP A 32 -6.82 4.23 2.02
CA TRP A 32 -5.36 4.09 1.96
C TRP A 32 -4.68 5.34 1.40
N GLU A 33 -5.26 6.01 0.41
CA GLU A 33 -4.72 7.27 -0.11
C GLU A 33 -4.81 8.40 0.92
N SER A 34 -5.90 8.48 1.69
CA SER A 34 -6.04 9.48 2.77
C SER A 34 -5.03 9.27 3.91
N GLN A 35 -4.64 8.03 4.21
CA GLN A 35 -3.57 7.76 5.19
C GLN A 35 -2.19 8.18 4.66
N LEU A 36 -1.91 7.91 3.37
CA LEU A 36 -0.64 8.28 2.75
C LEU A 36 -0.47 9.80 2.65
N GLU A 37 -1.52 10.52 2.24
CA GLU A 37 -1.48 11.98 2.20
C GLU A 37 -1.29 12.59 3.59
N LYS A 38 -1.93 12.05 4.64
CA LYS A 38 -1.70 12.52 6.02
C LYS A 38 -0.27 12.31 6.50
N ILE A 39 0.34 11.16 6.17
CA ILE A 39 1.73 10.86 6.55
C ILE A 39 2.70 11.75 5.76
N ILE A 40 2.44 11.99 4.47
CA ILE A 40 3.27 12.85 3.62
C ILE A 40 3.11 14.33 4.04
N ALA A 41 1.90 14.80 4.30
CA ALA A 41 1.63 16.16 4.77
C ALA A 41 2.16 16.41 6.20
N ALA A 42 2.08 15.40 7.08
CA ALA A 42 2.71 15.46 8.40
C ALA A 42 4.25 15.37 8.30
N GLY A 43 4.77 14.58 7.37
CA GLY A 43 6.21 14.42 7.13
C GLY A 43 6.86 15.61 6.42
N SER A 44 6.13 16.36 5.62
CA SER A 44 6.64 17.52 4.88
C SER A 44 6.80 18.77 5.74
N LEU A 45 6.04 18.91 6.83
CA LEU A 45 6.18 20.05 7.74
C LEU A 45 7.33 19.89 8.76
N GLN A 46 7.87 18.68 8.91
CA GLN A 46 8.90 18.40 9.91
C GLN A 46 10.31 18.22 9.32
N LYS A 47 10.47 18.27 7.98
CA LYS A 47 11.71 17.86 7.30
C LYS A 47 12.65 19.00 6.89
N ASP A 48 12.27 20.26 7.07
CA ASP A 48 13.04 21.39 6.55
C ASP A 48 13.92 22.13 7.57
N SER A 49 13.92 21.76 8.86
CA SER A 49 14.53 22.62 9.90
C SER A 49 15.60 21.99 10.80
N ALA A 50 15.98 20.72 10.64
CA ALA A 50 17.06 20.19 11.47
C ALA A 50 17.82 19.09 10.76
N SER A 51 19.05 19.41 10.32
CA SER A 51 20.20 18.50 10.27
C SER A 51 19.81 17.03 10.07
N ASP A 52 19.70 16.57 8.81
CA ASP A 52 19.57 15.14 8.51
C ASP A 52 20.59 14.39 9.37
N SER A 53 20.10 13.65 10.37
CA SER A 53 20.97 12.82 11.20
C SER A 53 21.72 11.89 10.26
N PRO A 54 23.01 11.57 10.50
CA PRO A 54 23.77 10.69 9.61
C PRO A 54 23.03 9.41 9.20
N ILE A 55 22.17 8.88 10.08
CA ILE A 55 21.28 7.74 9.81
C ILE A 55 20.17 8.02 8.76
N GLU A 56 19.61 9.24 8.71
CA GLU A 56 18.63 9.67 7.71
C GLU A 56 19.26 9.71 6.31
N ILE A 57 20.50 10.19 6.21
CA ILE A 57 21.27 10.22 4.96
C ILE A 57 21.50 8.79 4.46
N LEU A 58 21.90 7.88 5.35
CA LEU A 58 22.07 6.47 5.00
C LEU A 58 20.77 5.83 4.50
N LYS A 59 19.64 6.08 5.16
CA LYS A 59 18.32 5.57 4.72
C LYS A 59 17.96 6.09 3.32
N LYS A 60 18.21 7.37 3.04
CA LYS A 60 17.96 7.97 1.71
C LYS A 60 18.80 7.28 0.62
N ARG A 61 20.08 7.01 0.89
CA ARG A 61 20.97 6.33 -0.08
C ARG A 61 20.59 4.87 -0.31
N TYR A 62 20.19 4.16 0.75
CA TYR A 62 19.68 2.79 0.64
C TYR A 62 18.40 2.72 -0.19
N ALA A 63 17.45 3.65 0.04
CA ALA A 63 16.21 3.73 -0.74
C ALA A 63 16.44 4.03 -2.23
N ARG A 64 17.51 4.76 -2.55
CA ARG A 64 17.94 5.02 -3.94
C ARG A 64 18.71 3.85 -4.56
N GLY A 65 19.11 2.84 -3.78
CA GLY A 65 19.96 1.74 -4.23
C GLY A 65 21.43 2.13 -4.44
N GLU A 66 21.87 3.27 -3.90
CA GLU A 66 23.27 3.73 -3.97
C GLU A 66 24.20 2.93 -3.06
N ILE A 67 23.64 2.26 -2.05
CA ILE A 67 24.35 1.41 -1.10
C ILE A 67 23.63 0.08 -0.91
N THR A 68 24.40 -0.97 -0.69
CA THR A 68 23.89 -2.31 -0.39
C THR A 68 23.45 -2.43 1.07
N ARG A 69 22.69 -3.48 1.40
CA ARG A 69 22.20 -3.72 2.77
C ARG A 69 23.36 -3.90 3.75
N GLU A 70 24.40 -4.58 3.32
CA GLU A 70 25.62 -4.84 4.10
C GLU A 70 26.33 -3.52 4.44
N GLN A 71 26.48 -2.64 3.44
CA GLN A 71 27.07 -1.31 3.61
C GLN A 71 26.24 -0.41 4.53
N PHE A 72 24.91 -0.45 4.40
CA PHE A 72 24.02 0.29 5.29
C PHE A 72 24.17 -0.17 6.74
N GLN A 73 24.21 -1.49 6.97
CA GLN A 73 24.32 -2.05 8.31
C GLN A 73 25.66 -1.69 8.97
N GLN A 74 26.76 -1.77 8.23
CA GLN A 74 28.08 -1.44 8.75
C GLN A 74 28.21 0.05 9.13
N MET A 75 27.71 0.95 8.28
CA MET A 75 27.71 2.39 8.59
C MET A 75 26.74 2.75 9.72
N LYS A 76 25.63 2.02 9.86
CA LYS A 76 24.72 2.18 10.99
C LYS A 76 25.41 1.82 12.32
N GLU A 77 26.10 0.68 12.37
CA GLU A 77 26.82 0.24 13.56
C GLU A 77 27.97 1.19 13.94
N ASP A 78 28.63 1.78 12.96
CA ASP A 78 29.68 2.80 13.18
C ASP A 78 29.11 4.08 13.82
N LEU A 79 27.92 4.50 13.40
CA LEU A 79 27.25 5.69 13.94
C LEU A 79 26.64 5.48 15.34
N GLU A 80 26.42 4.23 15.76
CA GLU A 80 25.91 3.88 17.09
C GLU A 80 27.05 3.65 18.13
N LYS A 81 28.30 3.71 17.69
CA LYS A 81 29.52 3.50 18.51
C LYS A 81 30.03 4.78 19.15
#